data_AF-A0A254SVK5-F1
#
_entry.id   AF-A0A254SVK5-F1
#
_cell.length_a   1.000
_cell.length_b   1.000
_cell.length_c   1.000
_cell.angle_alpha   90.00
_cell.angle_beta   90.00
_cell.angle_gamma   90.00
#
_symmetry.space_group_name_H-M   'P 1'
#
loop_
_entity.id
_entity.type
_entity.pdbx_description
1 polymer ?
#
loop_
_entity_poly.entity_id
_entity_poly.type
_entity_poly.pdbx_seq_one_letter_code
_entity_poly.pdbx_strand_id
1 'polypeptide(L)'
;MTKLDEILTANNFSNHDLVEMLPVNLNHKMVQKARLGKKPVPKHTQDLILQALNKRLLETAAEVDGKVVKQYKRVEVFGNDEVA
;
A
#
# COMPACT_ATOMS: atom_id res chain seq x y z
N MET A 1 14.97 2.10 0.76
CA MET A 1 13.62 2.04 1.35
C MET A 1 12.62 2.23 0.20
N THR A 2 11.50 1.52 0.17
CA THR A 2 10.52 1.67 -0.92
C THR A 2 9.53 2.78 -0.60
N LYS A 3 8.88 3.32 -1.62
CA LYS A 3 7.86 4.36 -1.41
C LYS A 3 6.67 3.84 -0.60
N LEU A 4 6.29 2.57 -0.78
CA LEU A 4 5.31 1.91 0.08
C LEU A 4 5.74 1.92 1.55
N ASP A 5 6.99 1.54 1.85
CA ASP A 5 7.49 1.49 3.23
C ASP A 5 7.54 2.86 3.90
N GLU A 6 7.90 3.91 3.15
CA GLU A 6 7.83 5.30 3.62
C GLU A 6 6.39 5.69 4.01
N ILE A 7 5.41 5.40 3.15
CA ILE A 7 4.01 5.74 3.39
C ILE A 7 3.48 5.01 4.62
N LEU A 8 3.76 3.70 4.75
CA LEU A 8 3.29 2.92 5.88
C LEU A 8 3.91 3.40 7.18
N THR A 9 5.23 3.64 7.19
CA THR A 9 5.93 4.16 8.37
C THR A 9 5.39 5.54 8.78
N ALA A 10 5.17 6.44 7.83
CA ALA A 10 4.66 7.79 8.10
C ALA A 10 3.23 7.80 8.68
N ASN A 11 2.41 6.80 8.35
CA ASN A 11 1.04 6.66 8.86
C ASN A 11 0.94 5.65 10.02
N ASN A 12 2.08 5.12 10.51
CA ASN A 12 2.13 4.07 11.53
C ASN A 12 1.31 2.81 11.18
N PHE A 13 1.27 2.45 9.89
CA PHE A 13 0.59 1.26 9.41
C PHE A 13 1.54 0.05 9.39
N SER A 14 1.01 -1.09 9.81
CA SER A 14 1.67 -2.39 9.75
C SER A 14 1.30 -3.15 8.46
N ASN A 15 1.94 -4.30 8.23
CA ASN A 15 1.52 -5.20 7.16
C ASN A 15 0.12 -5.77 7.41
N HIS A 16 -0.27 -5.92 8.68
CA HIS A 16 -1.56 -6.46 9.07
C HIS A 16 -2.69 -5.53 8.64
N ASP A 17 -2.52 -4.23 8.87
CA ASP A 17 -3.50 -3.21 8.49
C ASP A 17 -3.88 -3.29 7.00
N LEU A 18 -2.91 -3.56 6.12
CA LEU A 18 -3.18 -3.70 4.68
C LEU A 18 -3.86 -5.03 4.35
N VAL A 19 -3.51 -6.09 5.06
CA VAL A 19 -4.14 -7.40 4.87
C VAL A 19 -5.60 -7.35 5.32
N GLU A 20 -5.92 -6.69 6.43
CA GLU A 20 -7.29 -6.53 6.93
C GLU A 20 -8.19 -5.78 5.93
N MET A 21 -7.62 -4.93 5.07
CA MET A 21 -8.39 -4.23 4.04
C MET A 21 -8.87 -5.14 2.92
N LEU A 22 -8.08 -6.18 2.59
CA LEU A 22 -8.33 -7.15 1.53
C LEU A 22 -7.85 -8.57 1.93
N PRO A 23 -8.44 -9.20 2.97
CA PRO A 23 -7.90 -10.40 3.59
C PRO A 23 -7.99 -11.65 2.70
N VAL A 24 -8.88 -11.64 1.72
CA VAL A 24 -9.03 -12.72 0.72
C VAL A 24 -7.95 -12.64 -0.36
N ASN A 25 -7.39 -11.47 -0.62
CA ASN A 25 -6.51 -11.22 -1.76
C ASN A 25 -5.04 -10.94 -1.35
N LEU A 26 -4.82 -10.46 -0.13
CA LEU A 26 -3.50 -10.13 0.38
C LEU A 26 -3.09 -11.03 1.54
N ASN A 27 -1.79 -11.24 1.66
CA ASN A 27 -1.17 -11.83 2.84
C ASN A 27 0.06 -11.02 3.26
N HIS A 28 0.50 -11.22 4.50
CA HIS A 28 1.64 -10.50 5.08
C HIS A 28 2.92 -10.60 4.24
N LYS A 29 3.18 -11.75 3.61
CA LYS A 29 4.39 -11.95 2.80
C LYS A 29 4.37 -11.10 1.53
N MET A 30 3.22 -10.93 0.89
CA MET A 30 3.06 -10.07 -0.29
C MET A 30 3.34 -8.61 0.05
N VAL A 31 2.72 -8.11 1.13
CA VAL A 31 2.94 -6.73 1.61
C VAL A 31 4.39 -6.51 2.04
N GLN A 32 4.98 -7.44 2.79
CA GLN A 32 6.37 -7.35 3.24
C GLN A 32 7.35 -7.32 2.05
N LYS A 33 7.14 -8.15 1.02
CA LYS A 33 7.98 -8.12 -0.19
C LYS A 33 7.94 -6.76 -0.88
N ALA A 34 6.74 -6.20 -1.04
CA ALA A 34 6.54 -4.89 -1.63
C ALA A 34 7.24 -3.78 -0.84
N ARG A 35 7.14 -3.80 0.50
CA ARG A 35 7.82 -2.83 1.38
C ARG A 35 9.34 -2.90 1.29
N LEU A 36 9.89 -4.11 1.25
CA LEU A 36 11.34 -4.29 1.25
C LEU A 36 11.98 -4.03 -0.12
N GLY A 37 11.22 -4.08 -1.22
CA GLY A 37 11.72 -3.83 -2.57
C GLY A 37 12.76 -4.85 -3.06
N LYS A 38 12.94 -5.97 -2.35
CA LYS A 38 13.97 -6.99 -2.66
C LYS A 38 13.74 -7.70 -3.99
N LYS A 39 12.49 -7.77 -4.44
CA LYS A 39 12.09 -8.34 -5.73
C LYS A 39 10.92 -7.54 -6.30
N PRO A 40 10.83 -7.41 -7.64
CA PRO A 40 9.65 -6.86 -8.29
C PRO A 40 8.39 -7.62 -7.88
N VAL A 41 7.34 -6.87 -7.60
CA VAL A 41 6.03 -7.41 -7.27
C VAL A 41 5.17 -7.38 -8.53
N PRO A 42 4.44 -8.47 -8.89
CA PRO A 42 3.61 -8.49 -10.07
C PRO A 42 2.58 -7.35 -10.06
N LYS A 43 2.26 -6.79 -11.23
CA LYS A 43 1.31 -5.68 -11.38
C LYS A 43 -0.01 -5.91 -10.66
N HIS A 44 -0.61 -7.11 -10.78
CA HIS A 44 -1.84 -7.44 -10.06
C HIS A 44 -1.69 -7.31 -8.53
N THR A 45 -0.57 -7.78 -7.98
CA THR A 45 -0.27 -7.63 -6.55
C THR A 45 -0.03 -6.17 -6.17
N GLN A 46 0.61 -5.37 -7.04
CA GLN A 46 0.75 -3.93 -6.82
C GLN A 46 -0.62 -3.25 -6.74
N ASP A 47 -1.55 -3.59 -7.66
CA ASP A 47 -2.90 -3.03 -7.69
C ASP A 47 -3.69 -3.41 -6.42
N LEU A 48 -3.60 -4.66 -5.96
CA LEU A 48 -4.21 -5.10 -4.70
C LEU A 48 -3.65 -4.35 -3.48
N ILE A 49 -2.33 -4.20 -3.41
CA ILE A 49 -1.68 -3.46 -2.31
C ILE A 49 -2.07 -1.99 -2.35
N LEU A 50 -2.13 -1.38 -3.53
CA LEU A 50 -2.57 0.00 -3.71
C LEU A 50 -4.02 0.19 -3.24
N GLN A 51 -4.90 -0.71 -3.64
CA GLN A 51 -6.31 -0.69 -3.22
C GLN A 51 -6.42 -0.78 -1.69
N ALA A 52 -5.71 -1.72 -1.06
CA ALA A 52 -5.67 -1.85 0.40
C ALA A 52 -5.13 -0.59 1.08
N LEU A 53 -4.02 -0.03 0.59
CA LEU A 53 -3.42 1.19 1.12
C LEU A 53 -4.40 2.37 1.08
N ASN A 54 -5.00 2.61 -0.08
CA ASN A 54 -5.93 3.71 -0.28
C ASN A 54 -7.19 3.56 0.57
N LYS A 55 -7.70 2.34 0.73
CA LYS A 55 -8.82 2.04 1.63
C LYS A 55 -8.46 2.33 3.09
N ARG A 56 -7.28 1.88 3.55
CA ARG A 56 -6.83 2.13 4.92
C ARG A 56 -6.70 3.64 5.22
N LEU A 57 -6.15 4.41 4.27
CA LEU A 57 -6.05 5.86 4.40
C LEU A 57 -7.43 6.53 4.52
N LEU A 58 -8.43 6.05 3.78
CA LEU A 58 -9.79 6.58 3.88
C LEU A 58 -10.43 6.26 5.24
N GLU A 59 -10.24 5.06 5.76
CA GLU A 59 -10.73 4.69 7.10
C GLU A 59 -10.14 5.60 8.18
N THR A 60 -8.81 5.80 8.17
CA THR A 60 -8.15 6.71 9.12
C THR A 60 -8.65 8.15 8.99
N ALA A 61 -8.98 8.62 7.78
CA ALA A 61 -9.52 9.95 7.59
C ALA A 61 -10.96 10.10 8.11
N ALA A 62 -11.78 9.05 7.99
CA ALA A 62 -13.12 9.00 8.57
C ALA A 62 -13.07 9.01 10.11
N GLU A 63 -12.05 8.39 10.70
CA GLU A 63 -11.82 8.40 12.15
C GLU A 63 -11.36 9.77 12.69
N VAL A 64 -10.69 10.59 11.88
CA VAL A 64 -10.06 11.87 12.28
C VAL A 64 -10.84 13.09 11.76
N ASP A 65 -12.17 12.96 11.67
CA ASP A 65 -13.11 14.06 11.39
C ASP A 65 -12.96 14.68 9.98
N GLY A 66 -12.99 13.82 8.95
CA GLY A 66 -13.28 14.24 7.58
C GLY A 66 -12.15 14.95 6.83
N LYS A 67 -10.89 14.79 7.27
CA LYS A 67 -9.74 15.32 6.53
C LYS A 67 -9.69 14.75 5.11
N VAL A 68 -9.48 15.61 4.13
CA VAL A 68 -9.21 15.18 2.74
C VAL A 68 -7.90 14.37 2.75
N VAL A 69 -8.01 13.06 2.53
CA VAL A 69 -6.85 12.16 2.51
C VAL A 69 -6.32 12.00 1.09
N LYS A 70 -5.01 12.05 0.92
CA LYS A 70 -4.37 11.77 -0.37
C LYS A 70 -4.65 10.31 -0.75
N GLN A 71 -5.12 10.10 -1.97
CA GLN A 71 -5.22 8.79 -2.60
C GLN A 71 -4.08 8.64 -3.60
N TYR A 72 -3.30 7.57 -3.45
CA TYR A 72 -2.12 7.33 -4.28
C TYR A 72 -2.49 6.63 -5.58
N LYS A 73 -1.70 6.88 -6.62
CA LYS A 73 -1.69 6.10 -7.87
C LYS A 73 -0.59 5.04 -7.81
N ARG A 74 -0.74 3.94 -8.57
CA ARG A 74 0.26 2.85 -8.63
C ARG A 74 1.67 3.37 -8.93
N VAL A 75 1.80 4.25 -9.92
CA VAL A 75 3.08 4.87 -10.29
C VAL A 75 3.74 5.63 -9.14
N GLU A 76 2.95 6.27 -8.27
CA GLU A 76 3.49 7.02 -7.14
C GLU A 76 4.04 6.10 -6.03
N VAL A 77 3.58 4.84 -5.98
CA VAL A 77 3.97 3.87 -4.93
C VAL A 77 5.00 2.88 -5.43
N PHE A 78 4.92 2.48 -6.69
CA PHE A 78 5.72 1.40 -7.28
C PHE A 78 6.60 1.85 -8.46
N GLY A 79 6.44 3.08 -8.96
CA GLY A 79 7.12 3.57 -10.16
C GLY A 79 6.40 3.20 -11.46
N ASN A 80 6.94 3.68 -12.60
CA ASN A 80 6.50 3.25 -13.93
C ASN A 80 7.13 1.89 -14.24
N ASP A 81 6.34 0.94 -14.76
CA ASP A 81 6.83 -0.29 -15.41
C ASP A 81 7.50 0.02 -16.77
N GLU A 82 8.25 1.12 -16.89
CA GLU A 82 8.99 1.49 -18.10
C GLU A 82 10.49 1.16 -17.96
N VAL A 83 10.84 0.00 -17.40
CA VAL A 83 12.20 -0.55 -17.61
C VAL A 83 12.18 -2.08 -17.49
N ALA A 84 12.09 -2.77 -18.64
CA ALA A 84 12.95 -3.87 -19.09
C ALA A 84 12.28 -4.63 -20.25
#